data_AF-A0A4Y8ZR75-F1
#
_entry.id   AF-A0A4Y8ZR75-F1
#
_cell.length_a   1.000
_cell.length_b   1.000
_cell.length_c   1.000
_cell.angle_alpha   90.00
_cell.angle_beta   90.00
_cell.angle_gamma   90.00
#
_symmetry.space_group_name_H-M   'P 1'
#
loop_
_entity.id
_entity.type
_entity.pdbx_description
1 polymer ?
#
loop_
_entity_poly.entity_id
_entity_poly.type
_entity_poly.pdbx_seq_one_letter_code
_entity_poly.pdbx_strand_id
1 'polypeptide(L)'
;MKHVLLAAALLLPTAVSAAPTPPPSPRAIADNVEEARLRAIVEKLVSFGTRHTLSSQTDPARGIGAALRWTEAEFGRYAKACGGCLTVETPSQIFTGRRIPTPTKVADVLAIQRGTLDPKRVVIISGHIDSRVSDVMDVTRDAPGANDDGSGTAAVIEAARVLSRHRFPYTIVYAALSGEEQGLYGGKVLADYAKAQGWEAIAALNNDIIGNSCSSDGVCDAAHVRVFSEGPRWQGGEALRGPQRSLGGENDAPSRNISRWVDGLADDLSLGLDVRQVWRNDRFGRGGDHTEMLNLGFPAVRFSVAIENYNWQHQDLRVENGVEYGDTIDKMDFPYLRKVVQLNVAALAALASAPQPPAPVAEGAVSTDTTLTWEPVRGAAAYVVRWRPTDQANWTESLRVDAAHGAELLAPVAATANAPAQPTRLRSVLKGVRVDDFVFGVSSVSASGYESPVASAVPGGAFRPFIPPATAAQ
;
A
#
# COMPACT_ATOMS: atom_id res chain seq x y z
N MET A 1 -7.71 -78.47 37.56
CA MET A 1 -7.48 -77.79 36.26
C MET A 1 -8.48 -76.65 36.12
N LYS A 2 -8.00 -75.40 36.11
CA LYS A 2 -8.66 -74.20 35.54
C LYS A 2 -7.64 -73.07 35.60
N HIS A 3 -7.00 -72.79 34.46
CA HIS A 3 -6.06 -71.68 34.30
C HIS A 3 -6.86 -70.40 34.05
N VAL A 4 -6.58 -69.34 34.81
CA VAL A 4 -7.12 -68.00 34.61
C VAL A 4 -6.03 -67.18 33.91
N LEU A 5 -6.30 -66.74 32.68
CA LEU A 5 -5.47 -65.82 31.90
C LEU A 5 -5.84 -64.38 32.29
N LEU A 6 -4.87 -63.63 32.83
CA LEU A 6 -4.97 -62.17 33.00
C LEU A 6 -4.55 -61.50 31.69
N ALA A 7 -5.47 -60.77 31.07
CA ALA A 7 -5.17 -59.90 29.92
C ALA A 7 -4.64 -58.55 30.41
N ALA A 8 -3.40 -58.21 30.04
CA ALA A 8 -2.83 -56.89 30.27
C ALA A 8 -3.36 -55.90 29.22
N ALA A 9 -4.08 -54.88 29.66
CA ALA A 9 -4.53 -53.78 28.81
C ALA A 9 -3.36 -52.80 28.58
N LEU A 10 -2.84 -52.75 27.35
CA LEU A 10 -1.94 -51.68 26.92
C LEU A 10 -2.74 -50.38 26.74
N LEU A 11 -2.49 -49.39 27.60
CA LEU A 11 -2.91 -48.00 27.39
C LEU A 11 -1.96 -47.33 26.41
N LEU A 12 -2.43 -47.08 25.18
CA LEU A 12 -1.73 -46.25 24.20
C LEU A 12 -1.88 -44.76 24.59
N PRO A 13 -0.80 -43.96 24.61
CA PRO A 13 -0.88 -42.54 24.90
C PRO A 13 -1.57 -41.81 23.74
N THR A 14 -2.66 -41.11 24.04
CA THR A 14 -3.31 -40.19 23.10
C THR A 14 -2.41 -38.98 22.91
N ALA A 15 -1.88 -38.82 21.69
CA ALA A 15 -1.14 -37.63 21.31
C ALA A 15 -2.08 -36.42 21.33
N VAL A 16 -1.93 -35.55 22.32
CA VAL A 16 -2.60 -34.25 22.36
C VAL A 16 -2.00 -33.40 21.25
N SER A 17 -2.73 -33.24 20.14
CA SER A 17 -2.37 -32.27 19.10
C SER A 17 -2.52 -30.88 19.68
N ALA A 18 -1.41 -30.19 19.94
CA ALA A 18 -1.42 -28.78 20.31
C ALA A 18 -2.10 -27.99 19.19
N ALA A 19 -3.09 -27.15 19.54
CA ALA A 19 -3.69 -26.25 18.58
C ALA A 19 -2.60 -25.38 17.94
N PRO A 20 -2.63 -25.14 16.61
CA PRO A 20 -1.63 -24.32 15.95
C PRO A 20 -1.61 -22.92 16.59
N THR A 21 -0.42 -22.44 16.92
CA THR A 21 -0.21 -21.09 17.46
C THR A 21 -0.79 -20.07 16.46
N PRO A 22 -1.59 -19.10 16.90
CA PRO A 22 -2.10 -18.07 16.00
C PRO A 22 -0.93 -17.30 15.35
N PRO A 23 -1.08 -16.85 14.10
CA PRO A 23 -0.06 -16.04 13.45
C PRO A 23 0.21 -14.77 14.29
N PRO A 24 1.45 -14.26 14.30
CA PRO A 24 1.80 -13.06 15.07
C PRO A 24 0.97 -11.86 14.59
N SER A 25 0.61 -10.98 15.51
CA SER A 25 -0.13 -9.75 15.17
C SER A 25 0.72 -8.81 14.31
N PRO A 26 0.10 -7.90 13.52
CA PRO A 26 0.82 -6.89 12.75
C PRO A 26 1.78 -6.07 13.60
N ARG A 27 1.40 -5.74 14.84
CA ARG A 27 2.26 -5.07 15.82
C ARG A 27 3.51 -5.90 16.13
N ALA A 28 3.34 -7.17 16.47
CA ALA A 28 4.46 -8.04 16.80
C ALA A 28 5.42 -8.25 15.62
N ILE A 29 4.90 -8.27 14.39
CA ILE A 29 5.73 -8.29 13.18
C ILE A 29 6.50 -6.96 13.06
N ALA A 30 5.82 -5.83 13.17
CA ALA A 30 6.42 -4.49 13.06
C ALA A 30 7.47 -4.20 14.15
N ASP A 31 7.37 -4.78 15.35
CA ASP A 31 8.39 -4.62 16.39
C ASP A 31 9.78 -5.17 15.99
N ASN A 32 9.86 -5.97 14.92
CA ASN A 32 11.14 -6.46 14.37
C ASN A 32 11.86 -5.43 13.47
N VAL A 33 11.29 -4.25 13.22
CA VAL A 33 11.95 -3.16 12.49
C VAL A 33 13.08 -2.59 13.37
N GLU A 34 14.30 -2.59 12.83
CA GLU A 34 15.52 -2.23 13.55
C GLU A 34 16.04 -0.85 13.12
N GLU A 35 16.14 0.10 14.06
CA GLU A 35 16.68 1.45 13.77
C GLU A 35 18.09 1.41 13.17
N ALA A 36 18.97 0.56 13.74
CA ALA A 36 20.34 0.40 13.27
C ALA A 36 20.40 -0.13 11.83
N ARG A 37 19.44 -0.96 11.41
CA ARG A 37 19.33 -1.45 10.03
C ARG A 37 18.92 -0.32 9.09
N LEU A 38 17.93 0.47 9.47
CA LEU A 38 17.50 1.63 8.69
C LEU A 38 18.66 2.60 8.48
N ARG A 39 19.41 2.93 9.55
CA ARG A 39 20.63 3.75 9.46
C ARG A 39 21.65 3.18 8.49
N ALA A 40 22.00 1.89 8.63
CA ALA A 40 22.99 1.26 7.76
C ALA A 40 22.56 1.26 6.28
N ILE A 41 21.27 1.10 6.00
CA ILE A 41 20.74 1.16 4.64
C ILE A 41 20.88 2.58 4.07
N VAL A 42 20.45 3.61 4.81
CA VAL A 42 20.54 5.00 4.34
C VAL A 42 22.00 5.43 4.15
N GLU A 43 22.89 5.09 5.10
CA GLU A 43 24.34 5.34 4.97
C GLU A 43 24.91 4.66 3.71
N LYS A 44 24.47 3.43 3.42
CA LYS A 44 24.89 2.72 2.23
C LYS A 44 24.37 3.39 0.96
N LEU A 45 23.12 3.85 0.94
CA LEU A 45 22.55 4.58 -0.19
C LEU A 45 23.29 5.90 -0.44
N VAL A 46 23.59 6.66 0.62
CA VAL A 46 24.38 7.91 0.56
C VAL A 46 25.80 7.63 0.02
N SER A 47 26.39 6.49 0.36
CA SER A 47 27.77 6.15 -0.06
C SER A 47 27.97 6.02 -1.58
N PHE A 48 26.89 5.90 -2.36
CA PHE A 48 26.97 5.89 -3.83
C PHE A 48 27.28 7.27 -4.42
N GLY A 49 27.38 8.31 -3.58
CA GLY A 49 27.72 9.69 -3.92
C GLY A 49 26.56 10.43 -4.59
N THR A 50 26.07 9.91 -5.71
CA THR A 50 24.81 10.31 -6.34
C THR A 50 24.06 9.07 -6.78
N ARG A 51 22.73 9.15 -6.75
CA ARG A 51 21.85 8.14 -7.34
C ARG A 51 21.00 8.75 -8.46
N HIS A 52 21.44 9.87 -9.03
CA HIS A 52 20.73 10.52 -10.14
C HIS A 52 20.39 9.53 -11.25
N THR A 53 19.16 9.55 -11.77
CA THR A 53 18.66 8.58 -12.77
C THR A 53 19.54 8.47 -14.00
N LEU A 54 20.16 9.57 -14.40
CA LEU A 54 21.07 9.64 -15.55
C LEU A 54 22.56 9.45 -15.19
N SER A 55 22.88 9.14 -13.93
CA SER A 55 24.25 8.82 -13.52
C SER A 55 24.68 7.43 -14.03
N SER A 56 25.93 7.05 -13.75
CA SER A 56 26.52 5.83 -14.29
C SER A 56 25.67 4.58 -14.01
N GLN A 57 25.40 3.82 -15.05
CA GLN A 57 24.70 2.53 -14.99
C GLN A 57 25.67 1.38 -14.71
N THR A 58 26.97 1.56 -14.98
CA THR A 58 27.97 0.48 -15.01
C THR A 58 29.07 0.62 -13.97
N ASP A 59 29.26 1.82 -13.39
CA ASP A 59 30.23 2.01 -12.30
C ASP A 59 29.83 1.13 -11.10
N PRO A 60 30.74 0.32 -10.55
CA PRO A 60 30.42 -0.62 -9.47
C PRO A 60 30.20 0.05 -8.11
N ALA A 61 30.67 1.28 -7.91
CA ALA A 61 30.71 1.96 -6.62
C ALA A 61 29.93 3.28 -6.57
N ARG A 62 29.69 3.95 -7.70
CA ARG A 62 29.00 5.25 -7.78
C ARG A 62 27.81 5.19 -8.74
N GLY A 63 26.77 5.96 -8.46
CA GLY A 63 25.65 6.16 -9.38
C GLY A 63 24.49 5.19 -9.19
N ILE A 64 23.43 5.43 -9.96
CA ILE A 64 22.17 4.70 -9.91
C ILE A 64 22.36 3.20 -10.19
N GLY A 65 23.25 2.83 -11.12
CA GLY A 65 23.50 1.43 -11.43
C GLY A 65 24.08 0.64 -10.25
N ALA A 66 24.99 1.25 -9.48
CA ALA A 66 25.53 0.65 -8.27
C ALA A 66 24.46 0.48 -7.19
N ALA A 67 23.60 1.48 -7.01
CA ALA A 67 22.51 1.46 -6.03
C ALA A 67 21.45 0.39 -6.34
N LEU A 68 21.04 0.25 -7.61
CA LEU A 68 20.08 -0.77 -8.06
C LEU A 68 20.64 -2.18 -7.86
N ARG A 69 21.87 -2.46 -8.30
CA ARG A 69 22.50 -3.78 -8.11
C ARG A 69 22.68 -4.15 -6.63
N TRP A 70 23.00 -3.16 -5.79
CA TRP A 70 23.09 -3.39 -4.35
C TRP A 70 21.73 -3.76 -3.75
N THR A 71 20.67 -3.06 -4.15
CA THR A 71 19.29 -3.35 -3.70
C THR A 71 18.83 -4.73 -4.16
N GLU A 72 19.12 -5.10 -5.42
CA GLU A 72 18.86 -6.43 -5.97
C GLU A 72 19.56 -7.52 -5.15
N ALA A 73 20.83 -7.29 -4.79
CA ALA A 73 21.61 -8.21 -3.96
C ALA A 73 21.04 -8.34 -2.53
N GLU A 74 20.55 -7.26 -1.94
CA GLU A 74 19.89 -7.29 -0.62
C GLU A 74 18.59 -8.11 -0.67
N PHE A 75 17.76 -7.91 -1.67
CA PHE A 75 16.58 -8.76 -1.87
C PHE A 75 16.95 -10.21 -2.14
N GLY A 76 18.00 -10.49 -2.92
CA GLY A 76 18.52 -11.84 -3.13
C GLY A 76 19.00 -12.50 -1.83
N ARG A 77 19.62 -11.73 -0.93
CA ARG A 77 20.02 -12.19 0.41
C ARG A 77 18.81 -12.57 1.25
N TYR A 78 17.75 -11.77 1.25
CA TYR A 78 16.50 -12.08 1.96
C TYR A 78 15.76 -13.27 1.34
N ALA A 79 15.72 -13.36 0.01
CA ALA A 79 15.17 -14.50 -0.72
C ALA A 79 15.84 -15.81 -0.27
N LYS A 80 17.19 -15.84 -0.22
CA LYS A 80 17.94 -17.00 0.27
C LYS A 80 17.64 -17.29 1.75
N ALA A 81 17.61 -16.26 2.59
CA ALA A 81 17.38 -16.41 4.03
C ALA A 81 15.99 -16.98 4.36
N CYS A 82 14.97 -16.69 3.55
CA CYS A 82 13.61 -17.21 3.74
C CYS A 82 13.32 -18.50 2.94
N GLY A 83 14.34 -19.14 2.35
CA GLY A 83 14.20 -20.39 1.60
C GLY A 83 13.59 -20.23 0.21
N GLY A 84 13.88 -19.13 -0.50
CA GLY A 84 13.39 -18.86 -1.84
C GLY A 84 11.97 -18.26 -1.89
N CYS A 85 11.53 -17.61 -0.82
CA CYS A 85 10.16 -17.06 -0.73
C CYS A 85 9.95 -15.76 -1.53
N LEU A 86 11.02 -15.09 -1.96
CA LEU A 86 10.98 -13.87 -2.76
C LEU A 86 11.46 -14.17 -4.18
N THR A 87 10.72 -13.69 -5.18
CA THR A 87 11.19 -13.58 -6.57
C THR A 87 11.70 -12.17 -6.80
N VAL A 88 12.96 -12.02 -7.22
CA VAL A 88 13.56 -10.71 -7.52
C VAL A 88 13.43 -10.43 -9.01
N GLU A 89 12.88 -9.29 -9.37
CA GLU A 89 12.61 -8.87 -10.75
C GLU A 89 13.11 -7.44 -10.97
N THR A 90 13.59 -7.14 -12.17
CA THR A 90 14.07 -5.79 -12.53
C THR A 90 13.36 -5.26 -13.78
N PRO A 91 12.05 -4.94 -13.70
CA PRO A 91 11.35 -4.38 -14.84
C PRO A 91 11.98 -3.05 -15.25
N SER A 92 11.92 -2.75 -16.55
CA SER A 92 12.54 -1.54 -17.08
C SER A 92 11.88 -1.10 -18.38
N GLN A 93 11.96 0.19 -18.65
CA GLN A 93 11.54 0.80 -19.92
C GLN A 93 12.58 1.84 -20.36
N ILE A 94 12.53 2.24 -21.63
CA ILE A 94 13.37 3.31 -22.17
C ILE A 94 12.51 4.57 -22.28
N PHE A 95 12.99 5.67 -21.70
CA PHE A 95 12.31 6.97 -21.74
C PHE A 95 13.17 8.04 -22.42
N THR A 96 12.48 9.00 -23.02
CA THR A 96 13.04 10.27 -23.51
C THR A 96 12.06 11.37 -23.16
N GLY A 97 12.55 12.51 -22.67
CA GLY A 97 11.71 13.62 -22.25
C GLY A 97 12.53 14.84 -21.86
N ARG A 98 11.86 15.89 -21.36
CA ARG A 98 12.52 17.16 -21.01
C ARG A 98 13.68 17.01 -20.02
N ARG A 99 13.56 16.09 -19.05
CA ARG A 99 14.59 15.79 -18.04
C ARG A 99 15.38 14.50 -18.34
N ILE A 100 15.13 13.87 -19.50
CA ILE A 100 15.84 12.68 -20.02
C ILE A 100 16.11 12.94 -21.51
N PRO A 101 17.11 13.78 -21.86
CA PRO A 101 17.28 14.25 -23.24
C PRO A 101 17.76 13.16 -24.19
N THR A 102 18.42 12.13 -23.65
CA THR A 102 18.88 10.95 -24.39
C THR A 102 18.07 9.73 -23.97
N PRO A 103 17.69 8.82 -24.89
CA PRO A 103 17.00 7.59 -24.56
C PRO A 103 17.71 6.84 -23.43
N THR A 104 17.07 6.74 -22.27
CA THR A 104 17.67 6.19 -21.06
C THR A 104 16.80 5.06 -20.53
N LYS A 105 17.45 3.94 -20.19
CA LYS A 105 16.80 2.84 -19.49
C LYS A 105 16.58 3.24 -18.04
N VAL A 106 15.31 3.28 -17.63
CA VAL A 106 14.89 3.40 -16.22
C VAL A 106 14.45 2.01 -15.77
N ALA A 107 14.98 1.56 -14.63
CA ALA A 107 14.76 0.22 -14.13
C ALA A 107 14.43 0.26 -12.64
N ASP A 108 13.45 -0.53 -12.23
CA ASP A 108 13.12 -0.72 -10.83
C ASP A 108 13.72 -2.04 -10.34
N VAL A 109 13.79 -2.20 -9.02
CA VAL A 109 14.12 -3.48 -8.38
C VAL A 109 12.95 -3.89 -7.50
N LEU A 110 12.34 -5.02 -7.84
CA LEU A 110 11.20 -5.58 -7.13
C LEU A 110 11.60 -6.87 -6.40
N ALA A 111 11.13 -7.04 -5.17
CA ALA A 111 11.02 -8.35 -4.54
C ALA A 111 9.55 -8.71 -4.37
N ILE A 112 9.15 -9.88 -4.89
CA ILE A 112 7.76 -10.35 -4.92
C ILE A 112 7.64 -11.54 -3.98
N GLN A 113 6.93 -11.34 -2.86
CA GLN A 113 6.55 -12.41 -1.93
C GLN A 113 5.16 -12.92 -2.31
N ARG A 114 5.09 -14.07 -2.98
CA ARG A 114 3.82 -14.62 -3.49
C ARG A 114 2.89 -15.05 -2.36
N GLY A 115 1.62 -14.63 -2.48
CA GLY A 115 0.55 -15.05 -1.59
C GLY A 115 0.22 -16.54 -1.69
N THR A 116 -0.17 -17.16 -0.59
CA THR A 116 -0.50 -18.59 -0.54
C THR A 116 -1.93 -18.92 -1.01
N LEU A 117 -2.83 -17.94 -1.00
CA LEU A 117 -4.24 -18.12 -1.38
C LEU A 117 -4.53 -17.57 -2.77
N ASP A 118 -4.10 -16.33 -3.03
CA ASP A 118 -4.27 -15.67 -4.32
C ASP A 118 -3.04 -14.82 -4.67
N PRO A 119 -2.16 -15.31 -5.55
CA PRO A 119 -0.96 -14.58 -5.95
C PRO A 119 -1.22 -13.29 -6.77
N LYS A 120 -2.41 -13.13 -7.38
CA LYS A 120 -2.75 -11.94 -8.18
C LYS A 120 -3.19 -10.76 -7.33
N ARG A 121 -3.64 -11.02 -6.11
CA ARG A 121 -4.06 -10.02 -5.14
C ARG A 121 -2.81 -9.44 -4.48
N VAL A 122 -2.49 -8.17 -4.76
CA VAL A 122 -1.20 -7.55 -4.42
C VAL A 122 -1.33 -6.34 -3.48
N VAL A 123 -0.45 -6.25 -2.49
CA VAL A 123 -0.17 -5.00 -1.77
C VAL A 123 1.27 -4.60 -2.03
N ILE A 124 1.53 -3.30 -2.20
CA ILE A 124 2.81 -2.78 -2.64
C ILE A 124 3.32 -1.78 -1.61
N ILE A 125 4.61 -1.85 -1.30
CA ILE A 125 5.36 -0.75 -0.71
C ILE A 125 6.38 -0.25 -1.71
N SER A 126 6.48 1.06 -1.86
CA SER A 126 7.46 1.70 -2.74
C SER A 126 8.17 2.87 -2.07
N GLY A 127 9.35 3.18 -2.58
CA GLY A 127 10.14 4.38 -2.32
C GLY A 127 11.14 4.53 -3.47
N HIS A 128 11.49 5.76 -3.82
CA HIS A 128 12.40 5.98 -4.95
C HIS A 128 13.86 5.97 -4.49
N ILE A 129 14.72 5.41 -5.31
CA ILE A 129 16.14 5.20 -5.01
C ILE A 129 17.00 6.29 -5.64
N ASP A 130 16.51 6.98 -6.67
CA ASP A 130 17.24 8.08 -7.27
C ASP A 130 17.29 9.32 -6.36
N SER A 131 18.29 10.17 -6.60
CA SER A 131 18.49 11.41 -5.86
C SER A 131 19.05 12.48 -6.79
N ARG A 132 18.87 13.76 -6.45
CA ARG A 132 19.44 14.86 -7.22
C ARG A 132 19.86 16.04 -6.35
N VAL A 133 20.64 16.93 -6.95
CA VAL A 133 20.91 18.27 -6.41
C VAL A 133 19.95 19.31 -7.02
N SER A 134 20.22 20.60 -6.77
CA SER A 134 19.37 21.72 -7.19
C SER A 134 19.14 21.73 -8.70
N ASP A 135 20.21 21.59 -9.48
CA ASP A 135 20.11 21.40 -10.93
C ASP A 135 19.68 19.96 -11.23
N VAL A 136 18.48 19.82 -11.79
CA VAL A 136 17.88 18.54 -12.19
C VAL A 136 18.66 17.80 -13.29
N MET A 137 19.61 18.47 -13.93
CA MET A 137 20.46 17.89 -14.97
C MET A 137 21.90 17.66 -14.53
N ASP A 138 22.30 18.00 -13.28
CA ASP A 138 23.65 17.69 -12.78
C ASP A 138 23.72 16.22 -12.35
N VAL A 139 24.18 15.39 -13.28
CA VAL A 139 24.33 13.94 -13.09
C VAL A 139 25.59 13.56 -12.29
N THR A 140 26.47 14.52 -12.01
CA THR A 140 27.83 14.26 -11.54
C THR A 140 28.05 14.60 -10.08
N ARG A 141 27.42 15.66 -9.59
CA ARG A 141 27.59 16.15 -8.21
C ARG A 141 27.09 15.15 -7.20
N ASP A 142 27.70 15.16 -6.01
CA ASP A 142 27.21 14.38 -4.88
C ASP A 142 25.81 14.86 -4.50
N ALA A 143 24.87 13.91 -4.53
CA ALA A 143 23.47 14.06 -4.16
C ALA A 143 23.15 13.00 -3.10
N PRO A 144 23.50 13.23 -1.82
CA PRO A 144 23.38 12.19 -0.80
C PRO A 144 21.96 11.63 -0.69
N GLY A 145 20.93 12.47 -0.74
CA GLY A 145 19.53 12.04 -0.77
C GLY A 145 19.20 11.09 0.40
N ALA A 146 19.64 11.44 1.62
CA ALA A 146 19.48 10.59 2.79
C ALA A 146 17.99 10.41 3.14
N ASN A 147 17.24 11.51 3.14
CA ASN A 147 15.82 11.52 3.40
C ASN A 147 15.00 11.40 2.12
N ASP A 148 15.46 12.01 1.03
CA ASP A 148 14.82 12.13 -0.28
C ASP A 148 15.62 11.40 -1.38
N ASP A 149 15.35 10.13 -1.64
CA ASP A 149 14.45 9.25 -0.87
C ASP A 149 15.14 7.99 -0.36
N GLY A 150 16.34 8.19 0.20
CA GLY A 150 17.03 7.15 0.96
C GLY A 150 16.17 6.58 2.10
N SER A 151 15.29 7.40 2.69
CA SER A 151 14.39 7.01 3.78
C SER A 151 13.28 6.06 3.32
N GLY A 152 12.59 6.35 2.21
CA GLY A 152 11.59 5.48 1.61
C GLY A 152 12.19 4.18 1.07
N THR A 153 13.33 4.26 0.39
CA THR A 153 14.07 3.05 -0.05
C THR A 153 14.48 2.18 1.16
N ALA A 154 14.92 2.78 2.26
CA ALA A 154 15.22 2.04 3.49
C ALA A 154 14.00 1.32 4.06
N ALA A 155 12.82 1.94 4.01
CA ALA A 155 11.56 1.32 4.41
C ALA A 155 11.24 0.08 3.58
N VAL A 156 11.42 0.15 2.24
CA VAL A 156 11.18 -0.97 1.33
C VAL A 156 12.12 -2.15 1.66
N ILE A 157 13.41 -1.89 1.79
CA ILE A 157 14.43 -2.93 2.04
C ILE A 157 14.22 -3.59 3.41
N GLU A 158 13.93 -2.80 4.44
CA GLU A 158 13.70 -3.32 5.79
C GLU A 158 12.36 -4.06 5.90
N ALA A 159 11.30 -3.58 5.22
CA ALA A 159 10.03 -4.30 5.14
C ALA A 159 10.22 -5.69 4.51
N ALA A 160 10.98 -5.79 3.41
CA ALA A 160 11.30 -7.07 2.77
C ALA A 160 12.02 -8.02 3.74
N ARG A 161 12.98 -7.52 4.54
CA ARG A 161 13.68 -8.34 5.55
C ARG A 161 12.73 -8.89 6.61
N VAL A 162 11.84 -8.06 7.13
CA VAL A 162 10.94 -8.41 8.23
C VAL A 162 9.84 -9.35 7.75
N LEU A 163 9.13 -8.98 6.69
CA LEU A 163 7.92 -9.68 6.25
C LEU A 163 8.21 -10.99 5.49
N SER A 164 9.37 -11.13 4.84
CA SER A 164 9.76 -12.38 4.16
C SER A 164 9.92 -13.58 5.10
N ARG A 165 10.02 -13.34 6.41
CA ARG A 165 10.05 -14.38 7.46
C ARG A 165 8.68 -14.99 7.74
N HIS A 166 7.62 -14.41 7.17
CA HIS A 166 6.24 -14.84 7.33
C HIS A 166 5.66 -15.34 6.00
N ARG A 167 4.43 -15.86 6.05
CA ARG A 167 3.65 -16.27 4.88
C ARG A 167 2.30 -15.58 4.96
N PHE A 168 1.86 -15.05 3.82
CA PHE A 168 0.64 -14.28 3.72
C PHE A 168 -0.29 -14.92 2.68
N PRO A 169 -1.61 -14.86 2.88
CA PRO A 169 -2.59 -15.29 1.88
C PRO A 169 -2.44 -14.55 0.54
N TYR A 170 -2.02 -13.29 0.57
CA TYR A 170 -1.94 -12.40 -0.59
C TYR A 170 -0.51 -11.90 -0.80
N THR A 171 -0.21 -11.47 -2.03
CA THR A 171 1.14 -11.12 -2.46
C THR A 171 1.56 -9.76 -1.90
N ILE A 172 2.81 -9.66 -1.46
CA ILE A 172 3.47 -8.39 -1.12
C ILE A 172 4.56 -8.11 -2.16
N VAL A 173 4.60 -6.90 -2.68
CA VAL A 173 5.66 -6.41 -3.57
C VAL A 173 6.43 -5.29 -2.88
N TYR A 174 7.74 -5.46 -2.78
CA TYR A 174 8.68 -4.47 -2.27
C TYR A 174 9.37 -3.82 -3.47
N ALA A 175 9.14 -2.54 -3.71
CA ALA A 175 9.56 -1.87 -4.94
C ALA A 175 10.49 -0.68 -4.68
N ALA A 176 11.77 -0.81 -5.06
CA ALA A 176 12.69 0.32 -5.12
C ALA A 176 12.65 0.90 -6.54
N LEU A 177 12.17 2.14 -6.66
CA LEU A 177 11.84 2.77 -7.95
C LEU A 177 12.96 3.71 -8.39
N SER A 178 13.29 3.80 -9.67
CA SER A 178 14.21 4.84 -10.17
C SER A 178 13.52 5.81 -11.13
N GLY A 179 14.02 7.03 -11.27
CA GLY A 179 13.47 7.98 -12.24
C GLY A 179 12.31 8.82 -11.73
N GLU A 180 12.08 8.89 -10.42
CA GLU A 180 11.10 9.81 -9.80
C GLU A 180 11.47 11.24 -10.19
N GLU A 181 12.74 11.61 -9.98
CA GLU A 181 13.23 12.99 -10.05
C GLU A 181 13.17 13.57 -11.47
N GLN A 182 13.18 12.68 -12.45
CA GLN A 182 13.13 12.99 -13.87
C GLN A 182 11.70 12.94 -14.44
N GLY A 183 10.71 12.51 -13.67
CA GLY A 183 9.29 12.56 -14.06
C GLY A 183 8.49 11.30 -13.73
N LEU A 184 8.67 10.72 -12.54
CA LEU A 184 7.89 9.56 -12.04
C LEU A 184 8.03 8.31 -12.92
N TYR A 185 9.17 8.17 -13.61
CA TYR A 185 9.34 7.10 -14.59
C TYR A 185 9.39 5.71 -13.94
N GLY A 186 9.88 5.59 -12.71
CA GLY A 186 9.87 4.35 -11.92
C GLY A 186 8.44 3.96 -11.53
N GLY A 187 7.66 4.90 -10.99
CA GLY A 187 6.23 4.71 -10.77
C GLY A 187 5.50 4.23 -12.03
N LYS A 188 5.85 4.78 -13.20
CA LYS A 188 5.30 4.34 -14.48
C LYS A 188 5.73 2.92 -14.85
N VAL A 189 6.99 2.56 -14.67
CA VAL A 189 7.50 1.20 -14.91
C VAL A 189 6.76 0.19 -14.03
N LEU A 190 6.64 0.47 -12.73
CA LEU A 190 5.89 -0.36 -11.79
C LEU A 190 4.41 -0.50 -12.18
N ALA A 191 3.73 0.60 -12.51
CA ALA A 191 2.31 0.59 -12.85
C ALA A 191 2.04 -0.23 -14.13
N ASP A 192 2.85 -0.01 -15.17
CA ASP A 192 2.75 -0.77 -16.42
C ASP A 192 3.07 -2.26 -16.20
N TYR A 193 4.08 -2.57 -15.37
CA TYR A 193 4.41 -3.95 -15.00
C TYR A 193 3.26 -4.62 -14.23
N ALA A 194 2.69 -3.94 -13.24
CA ALA A 194 1.54 -4.44 -12.47
C ALA A 194 0.35 -4.76 -13.38
N LYS A 195 0.05 -3.88 -14.34
CA LYS A 195 -0.98 -4.11 -15.35
C LYS A 195 -0.66 -5.31 -16.24
N ALA A 196 0.58 -5.43 -16.71
CA ALA A 196 1.01 -6.54 -17.56
C ALA A 196 0.97 -7.89 -16.84
N GLN A 197 1.26 -7.92 -15.54
CA GLN A 197 1.14 -9.12 -14.71
C GLN A 197 -0.32 -9.45 -14.33
N GLY A 198 -1.28 -8.57 -14.64
CA GLY A 198 -2.67 -8.73 -14.26
C GLY A 198 -2.88 -8.68 -12.74
N TRP A 199 -2.10 -7.85 -12.04
CA TRP A 199 -2.22 -7.68 -10.59
C TRP A 199 -3.53 -6.98 -10.22
N GLU A 200 -4.14 -7.48 -9.16
CA GLU A 200 -5.26 -6.87 -8.44
C GLU A 200 -4.68 -6.14 -7.22
N ALA A 201 -3.98 -5.04 -7.48
CA ALA A 201 -3.40 -4.22 -6.43
C ALA A 201 -4.51 -3.42 -5.71
N ILE A 202 -4.64 -3.58 -4.38
CA ILE A 202 -5.62 -2.80 -3.58
C ILE A 202 -4.99 -1.65 -2.82
N ALA A 203 -3.66 -1.61 -2.73
CA ALA A 203 -2.92 -0.58 -2.02
C ALA A 203 -1.48 -0.58 -2.51
N ALA A 204 -1.04 0.56 -3.01
CA ALA A 204 0.38 0.92 -3.10
C ALA A 204 0.68 2.00 -2.05
N LEU A 205 1.55 1.66 -1.10
CA LEU A 205 2.02 2.54 -0.03
C LEU A 205 3.35 3.15 -0.47
N ASN A 206 3.28 4.32 -1.10
CA ASN A 206 4.47 5.05 -1.52
C ASN A 206 5.06 5.83 -0.33
N ASN A 207 6.34 5.65 -0.04
CA ASN A 207 7.03 6.33 1.04
C ASN A 207 8.08 7.23 0.40
N ASP A 208 7.94 8.54 0.58
CA ASP A 208 8.80 9.51 -0.09
C ASP A 208 8.96 10.72 0.84
N ILE A 209 10.19 10.85 1.35
CA ILE A 209 10.60 11.75 2.43
C ILE A 209 9.87 11.36 3.71
N ILE A 210 10.38 10.39 4.45
CA ILE A 210 9.78 9.86 5.69
C ILE A 210 10.76 9.80 6.88
N GLY A 211 11.91 10.45 6.76
CA GLY A 211 13.06 10.28 7.63
C GLY A 211 13.46 11.48 8.50
N ASN A 212 12.81 12.64 8.39
CA ASN A 212 13.07 13.81 9.24
C ASN A 212 11.81 14.25 10.02
N SER A 213 12.00 14.86 11.19
CA SER A 213 10.88 15.35 12.02
C SER A 213 10.83 16.87 12.16
N CYS A 214 11.83 17.60 11.68
CA CYS A 214 11.94 19.06 11.83
C CYS A 214 12.00 19.81 10.49
N SER A 215 11.40 20.98 10.44
CA SER A 215 11.24 21.82 9.25
C SER A 215 12.29 22.93 9.12
N SER A 216 12.25 23.65 7.98
CA SER A 216 13.15 24.79 7.73
C SER A 216 12.95 25.97 8.67
N ASP A 217 11.76 26.14 9.24
CA ASP A 217 11.43 27.18 10.21
C ASP A 217 11.59 26.73 11.67
N GLY A 218 12.17 25.55 11.89
CA GLY A 218 12.54 25.05 13.22
C GLY A 218 11.40 24.36 13.99
N VAL A 219 10.23 24.15 13.36
CA VAL A 219 9.12 23.41 13.95
C VAL A 219 9.38 21.91 13.80
N CYS A 220 9.19 21.14 14.88
CA CYS A 220 9.35 19.69 14.86
C CYS A 220 8.03 18.98 15.18
N ASP A 221 7.74 17.92 14.42
CA ASP A 221 6.58 17.04 14.59
C ASP A 221 7.00 15.59 14.31
N ALA A 222 7.48 14.92 15.36
CA ALA A 222 7.81 13.49 15.34
C ALA A 222 6.64 12.60 15.76
N ALA A 223 5.46 13.19 15.98
CA ALA A 223 4.25 12.51 16.43
C ALA A 223 3.29 12.21 15.28
N HIS A 224 3.47 12.83 14.10
CA HIS A 224 2.61 12.57 12.95
C HIS A 224 3.40 12.15 11.70
N VAL A 225 2.71 11.42 10.82
CA VAL A 225 3.10 11.23 9.41
C VAL A 225 1.93 11.68 8.53
N ARG A 226 2.21 12.36 7.41
CA ARG A 226 1.16 12.72 6.45
C ARG A 226 0.87 11.55 5.52
N VAL A 227 -0.41 11.27 5.30
CA VAL A 227 -0.86 10.31 4.28
C VAL A 227 -1.69 11.05 3.23
N PHE A 228 -1.07 11.28 2.07
CA PHE A 228 -1.73 11.87 0.91
C PHE A 228 -2.56 10.81 0.20
N SER A 229 -3.77 11.19 -0.18
CA SER A 229 -4.70 10.31 -0.88
C SER A 229 -5.44 11.06 -1.99
N GLU A 230 -5.76 10.38 -3.08
CA GLU A 230 -6.63 10.92 -4.11
C GLU A 230 -8.10 10.94 -3.66
N GLY A 231 -8.82 12.01 -4.00
CA GLY A 231 -10.26 12.16 -3.74
C GLY A 231 -11.08 11.56 -4.88
N PRO A 232 -11.59 12.35 -5.84
CA PRO A 232 -12.12 11.79 -7.08
C PRO A 232 -10.99 11.11 -7.84
N ARG A 233 -11.27 9.93 -8.40
CA ARG A 233 -10.28 9.22 -9.20
C ARG A 233 -9.93 9.98 -10.48
N TRP A 234 -8.66 9.96 -10.82
CA TRP A 234 -8.20 10.30 -12.16
C TRP A 234 -8.80 9.35 -13.22
N GLN A 235 -8.67 8.04 -13.00
CA GLN A 235 -9.20 7.05 -13.92
C GLN A 235 -10.74 7.02 -13.89
N GLY A 236 -11.35 7.06 -15.08
CA GLY A 236 -12.80 7.05 -15.27
C GLY A 236 -13.32 8.36 -15.84
N GLY A 237 -12.64 9.48 -15.61
CA GLY A 237 -12.89 10.76 -16.27
C GLY A 237 -14.38 11.12 -16.38
N GLU A 238 -14.83 11.46 -17.59
CA GLU A 238 -16.22 11.83 -17.85
C GLU A 238 -17.25 10.75 -17.47
N ALA A 239 -16.88 9.47 -17.56
CA ALA A 239 -17.80 8.37 -17.24
C ALA A 239 -18.15 8.31 -15.74
N LEU A 240 -17.25 8.77 -14.86
CA LEU A 240 -17.50 8.87 -13.42
C LEU A 240 -18.02 10.25 -12.98
N ARG A 241 -17.72 11.31 -13.73
CA ARG A 241 -18.06 12.70 -13.36
C ARG A 241 -19.55 12.88 -13.07
N GLY A 242 -20.42 12.42 -13.98
CA GLY A 242 -21.88 12.55 -13.84
C GLY A 242 -22.43 11.80 -12.63
N PRO A 243 -22.16 10.48 -12.50
CA PRO A 243 -22.57 9.69 -11.34
C PRO A 243 -22.04 10.23 -10.02
N GLN A 244 -20.78 10.63 -9.93
CA GLN A 244 -20.20 11.18 -8.69
C GLN A 244 -20.89 12.49 -8.30
N ARG A 245 -21.15 13.38 -9.27
CA ARG A 245 -21.89 14.62 -9.00
C ARG A 245 -23.32 14.37 -8.49
N SER A 246 -23.93 13.25 -8.89
CA SER A 246 -25.31 12.93 -8.52
C SER A 246 -25.45 12.13 -7.23
N LEU A 247 -24.48 11.27 -6.92
CA LEU A 247 -24.55 10.30 -5.81
C LEU A 247 -23.45 10.53 -4.75
N GLY A 248 -22.61 11.54 -4.95
CA GLY A 248 -21.39 11.78 -4.18
C GLY A 248 -20.24 10.86 -4.54
N GLY A 249 -19.18 10.92 -3.74
CA GLY A 249 -18.03 10.00 -3.80
C GLY A 249 -16.67 10.69 -3.98
N GLU A 250 -16.65 12.02 -4.00
CA GLU A 250 -15.45 12.85 -4.16
C GLU A 250 -14.43 12.64 -3.03
N ASN A 251 -14.88 12.16 -1.86
CA ASN A 251 -14.04 11.86 -0.71
C ASN A 251 -14.00 10.36 -0.37
N ASP A 252 -14.37 9.49 -1.30
CA ASP A 252 -14.59 8.06 -1.03
C ASP A 252 -13.99 7.10 -2.06
N ALA A 253 -13.03 7.57 -2.87
CA ALA A 253 -12.17 6.67 -3.62
C ALA A 253 -11.39 5.72 -2.69
N PRO A 254 -10.89 4.60 -3.21
CA PRO A 254 -10.06 3.67 -2.46
C PRO A 254 -8.92 4.33 -1.71
N SER A 255 -8.21 5.31 -2.30
CA SER A 255 -7.10 5.99 -1.64
C SER A 255 -7.52 6.72 -0.36
N ARG A 256 -8.69 7.36 -0.34
CA ARG A 256 -9.27 7.95 0.89
C ARG A 256 -9.56 6.88 1.94
N ASN A 257 -10.09 5.75 1.51
CA ASN A 257 -10.40 4.65 2.42
C ASN A 257 -9.14 3.92 2.93
N ILE A 258 -8.05 3.87 2.15
CA ILE A 258 -6.73 3.45 2.64
C ILE A 258 -6.23 4.45 3.68
N SER A 259 -6.32 5.76 3.41
CA SER A 259 -5.89 6.79 4.36
C SER A 259 -6.59 6.67 5.73
N ARG A 260 -7.92 6.48 5.74
CA ARG A 260 -8.71 6.25 6.96
C ARG A 260 -8.36 4.94 7.67
N TRP A 261 -8.09 3.90 6.89
CA TRP A 261 -7.74 2.60 7.43
C TRP A 261 -6.34 2.62 8.08
N VAL A 262 -5.37 3.29 7.46
CA VAL A 262 -4.02 3.47 8.03
C VAL A 262 -4.07 4.33 9.28
N ASP A 263 -4.94 5.35 9.32
CA ASP A 263 -5.20 6.20 10.49
C ASP A 263 -5.68 5.37 11.69
N GLY A 264 -6.76 4.60 11.52
CA GLY A 264 -7.22 3.70 12.59
C GLY A 264 -6.20 2.63 12.98
N LEU A 265 -5.39 2.14 12.04
CA LEU A 265 -4.30 1.23 12.36
C LEU A 265 -3.21 1.90 13.21
N ALA A 266 -2.88 3.18 12.98
CA ALA A 266 -1.89 3.89 13.78
C ALA A 266 -2.33 4.02 15.25
N ASP A 267 -3.61 4.32 15.49
CA ASP A 267 -4.23 4.32 16.81
C ASP A 267 -4.08 2.95 17.50
N ASP A 268 -4.51 1.88 16.82
CA ASP A 268 -4.46 0.50 17.34
C ASP A 268 -3.04 0.04 17.68
N LEU A 269 -2.06 0.46 16.88
CA LEU A 269 -0.67 0.08 17.09
C LEU A 269 -0.04 0.85 18.25
N SER A 270 -0.48 2.07 18.58
CA SER A 270 0.08 2.90 19.66
C SER A 270 1.62 3.05 19.55
N LEU A 271 2.10 3.44 18.36
CA LEU A 271 3.54 3.63 18.08
C LEU A 271 4.09 4.96 18.62
N GLY A 272 3.23 5.80 19.22
CA GLY A 272 3.55 7.22 19.44
C GLY A 272 3.77 7.96 18.12
N LEU A 273 2.99 7.56 17.10
CA LEU A 273 2.90 8.12 15.76
C LEU A 273 1.42 8.03 15.35
N ASP A 274 0.87 9.15 14.89
CA ASP A 274 -0.48 9.28 14.37
C ASP A 274 -0.46 9.69 12.88
N VAL A 275 -1.57 9.51 12.18
CA VAL A 275 -1.69 9.81 10.76
C VAL A 275 -2.43 11.12 10.54
N ARG A 276 -1.71 12.11 10.01
CA ARG A 276 -2.36 13.29 9.44
C ARG A 276 -2.85 12.94 8.04
N GLN A 277 -4.14 12.62 7.92
CA GLN A 277 -4.76 12.41 6.62
C GLN A 277 -4.71 13.72 5.79
N VAL A 278 -4.11 13.68 4.60
CA VAL A 278 -4.05 14.81 3.68
C VAL A 278 -4.91 14.50 2.47
N TRP A 279 -6.02 15.23 2.35
CA TRP A 279 -7.01 14.95 1.32
C TRP A 279 -6.68 15.57 -0.04
N ARG A 280 -5.50 15.22 -0.57
CA ARG A 280 -4.98 15.64 -1.87
C ARG A 280 -4.07 14.56 -2.42
N ASN A 281 -3.95 14.49 -3.75
CA ASN A 281 -3.00 13.57 -4.38
C ASN A 281 -1.56 13.82 -3.90
N ASP A 282 -1.14 15.09 -3.81
CA ASP A 282 0.16 15.50 -3.27
C ASP A 282 0.13 16.97 -2.79
N ARG A 283 1.30 17.48 -2.41
CA ARG A 283 1.63 18.87 -2.10
C ARG A 283 1.51 19.74 -3.34
N PHE A 284 1.37 21.05 -3.14
CA PHE A 284 1.24 22.00 -4.24
C PHE A 284 2.47 21.98 -5.15
N GLY A 285 2.24 21.80 -6.46
CA GLY A 285 3.29 21.83 -7.49
C GLY A 285 4.24 20.63 -7.47
N ARG A 286 3.92 19.57 -6.73
CA ARG A 286 4.75 18.37 -6.56
C ARG A 286 3.98 17.10 -6.92
N GLY A 287 4.68 15.99 -7.00
CA GLY A 287 4.13 14.66 -7.23
C GLY A 287 4.97 13.61 -6.51
N GLY A 288 4.64 12.34 -6.78
CA GLY A 288 5.36 11.16 -6.33
C GLY A 288 4.82 9.92 -7.06
N ASP A 289 5.57 8.82 -7.00
CA ASP A 289 5.34 7.62 -7.83
C ASP A 289 3.96 6.97 -7.67
N HIS A 290 3.26 7.18 -6.54
CA HIS A 290 1.88 6.72 -6.35
C HIS A 290 0.93 7.28 -7.42
N THR A 291 1.25 8.44 -7.99
CA THR A 291 0.44 9.07 -9.05
C THR A 291 0.31 8.17 -10.28
N GLU A 292 1.37 7.46 -10.67
CA GLU A 292 1.33 6.59 -11.84
C GLU A 292 0.51 5.32 -11.60
N MET A 293 0.48 4.84 -10.36
CA MET A 293 -0.43 3.75 -9.95
C MET A 293 -1.89 4.21 -10.04
N LEU A 294 -2.20 5.42 -9.55
CA LEU A 294 -3.53 6.02 -9.62
C LEU A 294 -3.97 6.27 -11.07
N ASN A 295 -3.06 6.69 -11.94
CA ASN A 295 -3.33 6.90 -13.36
C ASN A 295 -3.86 5.62 -14.05
N LEU A 296 -3.40 4.44 -13.61
CA LEU A 296 -3.88 3.14 -14.08
C LEU A 296 -5.01 2.55 -13.23
N GLY A 297 -5.50 3.28 -12.22
CA GLY A 297 -6.63 2.89 -11.39
C GLY A 297 -6.29 1.96 -10.22
N PHE A 298 -5.01 1.74 -9.96
CA PHE A 298 -4.57 1.02 -8.76
C PHE A 298 -4.64 1.97 -7.56
N PRO A 299 -5.37 1.62 -6.49
CA PRO A 299 -5.41 2.42 -5.28
C PRO A 299 -4.01 2.62 -4.69
N ALA A 300 -3.67 3.87 -4.41
CA ALA A 300 -2.37 4.23 -3.85
C ALA A 300 -2.47 5.45 -2.92
N VAL A 301 -1.57 5.50 -1.94
CA VAL A 301 -1.39 6.62 -1.01
C VAL A 301 0.10 6.94 -0.89
N ARG A 302 0.41 8.15 -0.43
CA ARG A 302 1.79 8.55 -0.14
C ARG A 302 1.98 8.93 1.32
N PHE A 303 2.96 8.30 1.96
CA PHE A 303 3.51 8.70 3.25
C PHE A 303 4.58 9.75 3.04
N SER A 304 4.54 10.80 3.86
CA SER A 304 5.60 11.80 3.93
C SER A 304 5.68 12.36 5.34
N VAL A 305 6.84 12.88 5.72
CA VAL A 305 7.08 13.58 6.99
C VAL A 305 5.96 14.58 7.30
N ALA A 306 5.66 14.78 8.59
CA ALA A 306 4.63 15.74 8.99
C ALA A 306 4.92 17.17 8.52
N ILE A 307 6.20 17.54 8.55
CA ILE A 307 6.71 18.86 8.16
C ILE A 307 8.06 18.68 7.46
N GLU A 308 8.25 19.41 6.37
CA GLU A 308 9.43 19.29 5.51
C GLU A 308 10.50 20.34 5.81
N ASN A 309 11.74 19.99 5.49
CA ASN A 309 12.84 20.94 5.45
C ASN A 309 13.33 21.17 4.02
N TYR A 310 12.96 22.32 3.47
CA TYR A 310 13.29 22.78 2.12
C TYR A 310 14.77 23.15 1.94
N ASN A 311 15.52 23.32 3.04
CA ASN A 311 16.97 23.56 2.96
C ASN A 311 17.76 22.28 2.66
N TRP A 312 17.13 21.10 2.78
CA TRP A 312 17.84 19.83 2.63
C TRP A 312 17.50 19.15 1.30
N GLN A 313 16.22 19.08 0.99
CA GLN A 313 15.71 18.41 -0.21
C GLN A 313 16.17 19.08 -1.51
N HIS A 314 16.70 18.28 -2.44
CA HIS A 314 17.17 18.73 -3.76
C HIS A 314 18.13 19.91 -3.68
N GLN A 315 18.98 19.97 -2.65
CA GLN A 315 19.93 21.05 -2.48
C GLN A 315 21.36 20.58 -2.71
N ASP A 316 22.14 21.46 -3.33
CA ASP A 316 23.59 21.35 -3.32
C ASP A 316 24.13 21.40 -1.89
N LEU A 317 25.14 20.57 -1.60
CA LEU A 317 25.88 20.64 -0.35
C LEU A 317 26.61 21.99 -0.26
N ARG A 318 26.15 22.87 0.63
CA ARG A 318 26.76 24.18 0.84
C ARG A 318 26.37 24.77 2.19
N VAL A 319 27.14 25.77 2.62
CA VAL A 319 26.74 26.68 3.69
C VAL A 319 26.62 28.07 3.11
N GLU A 320 25.46 28.70 3.29
CA GLU A 320 25.17 30.02 2.75
C GLU A 320 24.47 30.86 3.82
N ASN A 321 25.05 32.02 4.15
CA ASN A 321 24.55 32.92 5.20
C ASN A 321 24.32 32.23 6.56
N GLY A 322 25.15 31.24 6.90
CA GLY A 322 25.04 30.47 8.13
C GLY A 322 23.97 29.37 8.11
N VAL A 323 23.29 29.16 6.97
CA VAL A 323 22.33 28.07 6.77
C VAL A 323 23.03 26.92 6.04
N GLU A 324 22.95 25.72 6.60
CA GLU A 324 23.43 24.50 5.96
C GLU A 324 22.39 23.94 5.00
N TYR A 325 22.83 23.62 3.79
CA TYR A 325 22.01 23.02 2.74
C TYR A 325 22.51 21.63 2.36
N GLY A 326 21.57 20.76 2.03
CA GLY A 326 21.84 19.39 1.60
C GLY A 326 21.18 18.32 2.46
N ASP A 327 20.81 17.20 1.82
CA ASP A 327 20.10 16.09 2.43
C ASP A 327 21.03 14.96 2.88
N THR A 328 21.70 15.17 4.01
CA THR A 328 22.74 14.29 4.56
C THR A 328 22.26 13.46 5.76
N ILE A 329 23.04 12.43 6.13
CA ILE A 329 22.71 11.49 7.22
C ILE A 329 22.43 12.19 8.56
N ASP A 330 23.12 13.28 8.85
CA ASP A 330 22.93 14.05 10.09
C ASP A 330 21.59 14.81 10.14
N LYS A 331 20.85 14.89 9.03
CA LYS A 331 19.51 15.49 8.96
C LYS A 331 18.38 14.49 9.25
N MET A 332 18.73 13.21 9.41
CA MET A 332 17.79 12.13 9.66
C MET A 332 17.41 12.01 11.13
N ASP A 333 16.13 11.75 11.39
CA ASP A 333 15.58 11.29 12.67
C ASP A 333 15.24 9.80 12.54
N PHE A 334 16.20 8.94 12.88
CA PHE A 334 16.03 7.49 12.77
C PHE A 334 15.00 6.89 13.74
N PRO A 335 14.86 7.37 15.00
CA PRO A 335 13.74 7.00 15.85
C PRO A 335 12.37 7.30 15.21
N TYR A 336 12.21 8.47 14.59
CA TYR A 336 11.00 8.80 13.83
C TYR A 336 10.81 7.89 12.62
N LEU A 337 11.83 7.74 11.78
CA LEU A 337 11.80 6.86 10.60
C LEU A 337 11.37 5.44 10.99
N ARG A 338 11.91 4.90 12.08
CA ARG A 338 11.53 3.58 12.59
C ARG A 338 10.03 3.48 12.84
N LYS A 339 9.39 4.46 13.48
CA LYS A 339 7.94 4.44 13.72
C LYS A 339 7.14 4.42 12.41
N VAL A 340 7.55 5.21 11.42
CA VAL A 340 6.89 5.25 10.10
C VAL A 340 7.05 3.90 9.37
N VAL A 341 8.23 3.28 9.45
CA VAL A 341 8.48 1.96 8.89
C VAL A 341 7.69 0.87 9.63
N GLN A 342 7.54 0.98 10.95
CA GLN A 342 6.70 0.07 11.74
C GLN A 342 5.24 0.14 11.31
N LEU A 343 4.69 1.35 11.09
CA LEU A 343 3.34 1.53 10.56
C LEU A 343 3.18 0.88 9.17
N ASN A 344 4.14 1.10 8.26
CA ASN A 344 4.14 0.45 6.94
C ASN A 344 4.18 -1.07 7.02
N VAL A 345 5.07 -1.64 7.84
CA VAL A 345 5.21 -3.10 8.00
C VAL A 345 3.93 -3.71 8.58
N ALA A 346 3.33 -3.08 9.58
CA ALA A 346 2.05 -3.52 10.13
C ALA A 346 0.92 -3.41 9.09
N ALA A 347 0.88 -2.31 8.33
CA ALA A 347 -0.10 -2.10 7.26
C ALA A 347 -0.02 -3.20 6.19
N LEU A 348 1.19 -3.49 5.70
CA LEU A 348 1.43 -4.56 4.73
C LEU A 348 1.02 -5.92 5.29
N ALA A 349 1.40 -6.24 6.52
CA ALA A 349 1.05 -7.51 7.16
C ALA A 349 -0.47 -7.70 7.28
N ALA A 350 -1.19 -6.66 7.70
CA ALA A 350 -2.64 -6.71 7.83
C ALA A 350 -3.33 -6.75 6.46
N LEU A 351 -2.95 -5.91 5.50
CA LEU A 351 -3.53 -5.89 4.16
C LEU A 351 -3.24 -7.16 3.34
N ALA A 352 -2.07 -7.79 3.53
CA ALA A 352 -1.72 -9.06 2.90
C ALA A 352 -2.40 -10.27 3.56
N SER A 353 -3.01 -10.07 4.74
CA SER A 353 -3.80 -11.07 5.47
C SER A 353 -5.31 -10.86 5.31
N ALA A 354 -5.74 -9.66 4.92
CA ALA A 354 -7.14 -9.32 4.70
C ALA A 354 -7.59 -9.65 3.26
N PRO A 355 -8.83 -10.12 3.06
CA PRO A 355 -9.34 -10.40 1.73
C PRO A 355 -9.48 -9.13 0.88
N GLN A 356 -9.77 -9.32 -0.41
CA GLN A 356 -10.09 -8.23 -1.32
C GLN A 356 -11.25 -7.38 -0.75
N PRO A 357 -11.15 -6.02 -0.74
CA PRO A 357 -12.32 -5.19 -0.49
C PRO A 357 -13.40 -5.49 -1.54
N PRO A 358 -14.66 -5.74 -1.13
CA PRO A 358 -15.75 -6.04 -2.06
C PRO A 358 -16.08 -4.84 -2.97
N ALA A 359 -17.01 -5.00 -3.89
CA ALA A 359 -17.53 -3.91 -4.72
C ALA A 359 -19.03 -3.72 -4.43
N PRO A 360 -19.40 -3.03 -3.34
CA PRO A 360 -20.80 -2.89 -2.96
C PRO A 360 -21.54 -1.87 -3.81
N VAL A 361 -22.86 -2.05 -3.89
CA VAL A 361 -23.84 -1.09 -4.41
C VAL A 361 -24.86 -0.84 -3.31
N ALA A 362 -25.24 0.42 -3.10
CA ALA A 362 -26.28 0.83 -2.18
C ALA A 362 -27.54 1.29 -2.95
N GLU A 363 -28.70 0.80 -2.53
CA GLU A 363 -30.01 1.13 -3.10
C GLU A 363 -30.99 1.46 -1.97
N GLY A 364 -31.74 2.54 -2.13
CA GLY A 364 -32.73 2.95 -1.12
C GLY A 364 -33.60 4.13 -1.57
N ALA A 365 -33.68 4.39 -2.87
CA ALA A 365 -34.44 5.51 -3.40
C ALA A 365 -35.92 5.38 -3.03
N VAL A 366 -36.50 6.45 -2.47
CA VAL A 366 -37.91 6.51 -2.03
C VAL A 366 -38.23 5.41 -1.00
N SER A 367 -37.25 5.04 -0.17
CA SER A 367 -37.36 4.04 0.89
C SER A 367 -36.88 4.60 2.24
N THR A 368 -37.40 4.05 3.34
CA THR A 368 -36.88 4.33 4.69
C THR A 368 -35.73 3.41 5.08
N ASP A 369 -35.45 2.40 4.27
CA ASP A 369 -34.39 1.41 4.44
C ASP A 369 -33.37 1.50 3.31
N THR A 370 -32.11 1.18 3.61
CA THR A 370 -31.03 1.02 2.62
C THR A 370 -30.68 -0.45 2.45
N THR A 371 -30.61 -0.91 1.21
CA THR A 371 -30.12 -2.25 0.84
C THR A 371 -28.72 -2.12 0.26
N LEU A 372 -27.77 -2.86 0.81
CA LEU A 372 -26.45 -3.06 0.20
C LEU A 372 -26.36 -4.44 -0.43
N THR A 373 -25.79 -4.49 -1.64
CA THR A 373 -25.47 -5.75 -2.32
C THR A 373 -24.02 -5.77 -2.80
N TRP A 374 -23.37 -6.94 -2.74
CA TRP A 374 -22.00 -7.13 -3.22
C TRP A 374 -21.74 -8.58 -3.61
N GLU A 375 -20.69 -8.82 -4.38
CA GLU A 375 -20.24 -10.18 -4.69
C GLU A 375 -19.37 -10.73 -3.54
N PRO A 376 -19.53 -12.02 -3.17
CA PRO A 376 -18.60 -12.66 -2.25
C PRO A 376 -17.16 -12.60 -2.76
N VAL A 377 -16.21 -12.28 -1.88
CA VAL A 377 -14.79 -12.27 -2.22
C VAL A 377 -14.09 -13.49 -1.64
N ARG A 378 -13.13 -14.03 -2.41
CA ARG A 378 -12.35 -15.21 -2.00
C ARG A 378 -11.57 -14.93 -0.72
N GLY A 379 -11.72 -15.81 0.28
CA GLY A 379 -11.01 -15.73 1.56
C GLY A 379 -11.74 -14.95 2.65
N ALA A 380 -12.88 -14.32 2.35
CA ALA A 380 -13.72 -13.69 3.37
C ALA A 380 -14.52 -14.74 4.16
N ALA A 381 -14.45 -14.62 5.48
CA ALA A 381 -15.29 -15.34 6.44
C ALA A 381 -16.49 -14.51 6.90
N ALA A 382 -16.38 -13.18 6.82
CA ALA A 382 -17.46 -12.24 7.12
C ALA A 382 -17.23 -10.91 6.39
N TYR A 383 -18.20 -10.01 6.54
CA TYR A 383 -18.14 -8.64 6.03
C TYR A 383 -18.53 -7.65 7.13
N VAL A 384 -18.13 -6.39 6.98
CA VAL A 384 -18.61 -5.30 7.83
C VAL A 384 -19.22 -4.24 6.92
N VAL A 385 -20.53 -4.06 7.03
CA VAL A 385 -21.24 -2.95 6.42
C VAL A 385 -20.97 -1.72 7.28
N ARG A 386 -20.53 -0.62 6.67
CA ARG A 386 -20.19 0.63 7.36
C ARG A 386 -20.95 1.78 6.74
N TRP A 387 -21.34 2.75 7.56
CA TRP A 387 -21.93 3.99 7.08
C TRP A 387 -21.51 5.18 7.94
N ARG A 388 -21.58 6.36 7.36
CA ARG A 388 -21.31 7.63 8.04
C ARG A 388 -22.15 8.75 7.46
N PRO A 389 -22.54 9.77 8.25
CA PRO A 389 -23.19 10.95 7.72
C PRO A 389 -22.30 11.59 6.63
N THR A 390 -22.94 12.23 5.64
CA THR A 390 -22.23 12.79 4.47
C THR A 390 -21.23 13.90 4.80
N ASP A 391 -21.32 14.49 6.00
CA ASP A 391 -20.42 15.53 6.51
C ASP A 391 -19.26 14.98 7.38
N GLN A 392 -19.26 13.68 7.68
CA GLN A 392 -18.22 13.07 8.51
C GLN A 392 -17.04 12.59 7.68
N ALA A 393 -15.85 12.72 8.26
CA ALA A 393 -14.60 12.25 7.66
C ALA A 393 -14.44 10.74 7.77
N ASN A 394 -14.72 10.16 8.95
CA ASN A 394 -14.45 8.76 9.26
C ASN A 394 -15.74 7.93 9.33
N TRP A 395 -15.62 6.61 9.13
CA TRP A 395 -16.74 5.68 9.28
C TRP A 395 -17.19 5.65 10.75
N THR A 396 -18.44 6.03 11.04
CA THR A 396 -18.93 6.16 12.42
C THR A 396 -19.76 4.96 12.87
N GLU A 397 -20.45 4.30 11.93
CA GLU A 397 -21.35 3.18 12.22
C GLU A 397 -20.90 1.91 11.50
N SER A 398 -21.22 0.76 12.09
CA SER A 398 -20.90 -0.53 11.49
C SER A 398 -21.87 -1.64 11.88
N LEU A 399 -22.02 -2.61 10.98
CA LEU A 399 -22.75 -3.84 11.18
C LEU A 399 -21.94 -5.00 10.59
N ARG A 400 -21.45 -5.89 11.45
CA ARG A 400 -20.85 -7.15 11.00
C ARG A 400 -21.94 -8.06 10.45
N VAL A 401 -21.71 -8.64 9.27
CA VAL A 401 -22.62 -9.57 8.62
C VAL A 401 -21.87 -10.80 8.11
N ASP A 402 -22.50 -11.95 8.20
CA ASP A 402 -22.01 -13.23 7.66
C ASP A 402 -23.20 -14.11 7.24
N ALA A 403 -22.93 -15.30 6.69
CA ALA A 403 -23.99 -16.19 6.20
C ALA A 403 -24.93 -16.69 7.32
N ALA A 404 -24.51 -16.64 8.59
CA ALA A 404 -25.34 -16.98 9.74
C ALA A 404 -26.06 -15.76 10.32
N HIS A 405 -25.59 -14.54 10.04
CA HIS A 405 -26.06 -13.29 10.64
C HIS A 405 -26.19 -12.17 9.60
N GLY A 406 -27.41 -11.85 9.19
CA GLY A 406 -27.75 -10.61 8.49
C GLY A 406 -27.38 -10.53 7.00
N ALA A 407 -26.53 -11.41 6.48
CA ALA A 407 -26.29 -11.51 5.04
C ALA A 407 -27.23 -12.55 4.41
N GLU A 408 -28.05 -12.12 3.46
CA GLU A 408 -28.86 -13.00 2.62
C GLU A 408 -28.10 -13.34 1.34
N LEU A 409 -28.05 -14.63 0.98
CA LEU A 409 -27.51 -15.07 -0.30
C LEU A 409 -28.58 -14.93 -1.39
N LEU A 410 -28.36 -14.04 -2.35
CA LEU A 410 -29.21 -13.88 -3.52
C LEU A 410 -28.78 -14.87 -4.61
N ALA A 411 -29.61 -15.88 -4.86
CA ALA A 411 -29.46 -16.78 -6.00
C ALA A 411 -29.57 -16.00 -7.34
N PRO A 412 -28.97 -16.50 -8.44
CA PRO A 412 -29.10 -15.84 -9.73
C PRO A 412 -30.58 -15.73 -10.16
N VAL A 413 -30.95 -14.63 -10.82
CA VAL A 413 -32.17 -14.62 -11.63
C VAL A 413 -32.00 -15.69 -12.71
N ALA A 414 -32.99 -16.58 -12.88
CA ALA A 414 -32.91 -17.72 -13.79
C ALA A 414 -32.36 -17.32 -15.17
N ALA A 415 -31.40 -18.09 -15.68
CA ALA A 415 -30.87 -17.91 -17.02
C ALA A 415 -32.03 -17.92 -18.04
N THR A 416 -32.15 -16.85 -18.83
CA THR A 416 -32.87 -16.96 -20.10
C THR A 416 -31.97 -17.73 -21.07
N ALA A 417 -32.58 -18.44 -22.03
CA ALA A 417 -31.89 -19.41 -22.90
C ALA A 417 -30.66 -18.88 -23.68
N ASN A 418 -30.40 -17.56 -23.66
CA ASN A 418 -29.37 -16.89 -24.44
C ASN A 418 -28.35 -16.06 -23.61
N ALA A 419 -28.25 -16.26 -22.29
CA ALA A 419 -27.24 -15.56 -21.48
C ALA A 419 -26.52 -16.50 -20.48
N PRO A 420 -25.19 -16.41 -20.34
CA PRO A 420 -24.46 -17.19 -19.33
C PRO A 420 -24.83 -16.71 -17.92
N ALA A 421 -24.98 -17.66 -16.98
CA ALA A 421 -25.21 -17.35 -15.57
C ALA A 421 -24.03 -16.56 -14.97
N GLN A 422 -24.30 -15.45 -14.31
CA GLN A 422 -23.36 -14.62 -13.53
C GLN A 422 -23.78 -14.62 -12.03
N PRO A 423 -22.87 -14.31 -11.06
CA PRO A 423 -22.80 -14.99 -9.77
C PRO A 423 -23.78 -14.53 -8.67
N THR A 424 -23.92 -15.42 -7.69
CA THR A 424 -24.65 -15.34 -6.42
C THR A 424 -24.18 -14.13 -5.58
N ARG A 425 -25.01 -13.10 -5.39
CA ARG A 425 -24.67 -11.88 -4.61
C ARG A 425 -25.02 -12.04 -3.14
N LEU A 426 -24.40 -11.27 -2.26
CA LEU A 426 -24.81 -11.06 -0.87
C LEU A 426 -25.65 -9.79 -0.77
N ARG A 427 -26.59 -9.79 0.19
CA ARG A 427 -27.47 -8.66 0.49
C ARG A 427 -27.54 -8.43 2.00
N SER A 428 -27.53 -7.16 2.40
CA SER A 428 -27.87 -6.73 3.76
C SER A 428 -28.81 -5.52 3.71
N VAL A 429 -29.79 -5.47 4.61
CA VAL A 429 -30.76 -4.36 4.70
C VAL A 429 -30.58 -3.63 6.02
N LEU A 430 -30.31 -2.33 5.94
CA LEU A 430 -30.25 -1.43 7.08
C LEU A 430 -31.62 -0.78 7.28
N LYS A 431 -32.36 -1.27 8.29
CA LYS A 431 -33.72 -0.81 8.61
C LYS A 431 -33.71 0.59 9.22
N GLY A 432 -34.52 1.49 8.69
CA GLY A 432 -34.62 2.88 9.16
C GLY A 432 -33.42 3.76 8.84
N VAL A 433 -32.43 3.25 8.11
CA VAL A 433 -31.26 4.01 7.64
C VAL A 433 -31.51 4.43 6.21
N ARG A 434 -31.76 5.72 5.98
CA ARG A 434 -32.09 6.29 4.67
C ARG A 434 -30.84 6.49 3.84
N VAL A 435 -30.91 6.17 2.55
CA VAL A 435 -29.73 6.23 1.67
C VAL A 435 -29.24 7.66 1.46
N ASP A 436 -30.12 8.66 1.54
CA ASP A 436 -29.81 10.07 1.27
C ASP A 436 -29.00 10.75 2.39
N ASP A 437 -29.04 10.20 3.61
CA ASP A 437 -28.43 10.80 4.80
C ASP A 437 -26.98 10.34 5.02
N PHE A 438 -26.54 9.27 4.34
CA PHE A 438 -25.28 8.58 4.64
C PHE A 438 -24.49 8.18 3.40
N VAL A 439 -23.18 8.04 3.58
CA VAL A 439 -22.30 7.28 2.69
C VAL A 439 -22.17 5.88 3.25
N PHE A 440 -22.19 4.87 2.37
CA PHE A 440 -22.09 3.46 2.76
C PHE A 440 -20.88 2.79 2.14
N GLY A 441 -20.39 1.73 2.77
CA GLY A 441 -19.34 0.89 2.25
C GLY A 441 -19.32 -0.48 2.90
N VAL A 442 -18.50 -1.38 2.37
CA VAL A 442 -18.32 -2.72 2.90
C VAL A 442 -16.85 -3.07 2.90
N SER A 443 -16.36 -3.64 4.00
CA SER A 443 -15.06 -4.30 4.10
C SER A 443 -15.25 -5.81 4.23
N SER A 444 -14.21 -6.58 3.89
CA SER A 444 -14.18 -8.03 4.07
C SER A 444 -13.26 -8.41 5.23
N VAL A 445 -13.59 -9.51 5.91
CA VAL A 445 -12.84 -10.01 7.07
C VAL A 445 -12.42 -11.45 6.83
N SER A 446 -11.13 -11.74 6.96
CA SER A 446 -10.60 -13.10 6.89
C SER A 446 -11.04 -13.95 8.09
N ALA A 447 -10.88 -15.28 7.99
CA ALA A 447 -11.14 -16.17 9.13
C ALA A 447 -10.26 -15.85 10.36
N SER A 448 -9.09 -15.25 10.15
CA SER A 448 -8.16 -14.84 11.21
C SER A 448 -8.43 -13.43 11.75
N GLY A 449 -9.51 -12.77 11.31
CA GLY A 449 -9.94 -11.47 11.82
C GLY A 449 -9.33 -10.24 11.12
N TYR A 450 -8.47 -10.41 10.13
CA TYR A 450 -7.92 -9.28 9.36
C TYR A 450 -8.98 -8.67 8.44
N GLU A 451 -9.24 -7.37 8.61
CA GLU A 451 -10.22 -6.58 7.86
C GLU A 451 -9.56 -5.75 6.76
N SER A 452 -10.18 -5.72 5.58
CA SER A 452 -9.75 -4.88 4.45
C SER A 452 -10.11 -3.41 4.66
N PRO A 453 -9.51 -2.46 3.92
CA PRO A 453 -10.07 -1.13 3.79
C PRO A 453 -11.52 -1.19 3.28
N VAL A 454 -12.30 -0.16 3.59
CA VAL A 454 -13.72 -0.09 3.22
C VAL A 454 -13.85 0.28 1.75
N ALA A 455 -14.49 -0.57 0.96
CA ALA A 455 -14.91 -0.20 -0.39
C ALA A 455 -16.22 0.57 -0.31
N SER A 456 -16.20 1.83 -0.74
CA SER A 456 -17.41 2.66 -0.74
C SER A 456 -18.38 2.21 -1.82
N ALA A 457 -19.68 2.28 -1.53
CA ALA A 457 -20.77 1.94 -2.45
C ALA A 457 -21.12 3.08 -3.42
N VAL A 458 -20.30 4.13 -3.45
CA VAL A 458 -20.43 5.27 -4.37
C VAL A 458 -19.75 5.00 -5.72
N PRO A 459 -20.08 5.76 -6.78
CA PRO A 459 -19.39 5.67 -8.07
C PRO A 459 -17.87 5.84 -7.93
N GLY A 460 -17.12 4.84 -8.41
CA GLY A 460 -15.66 4.82 -8.29
C GLY A 460 -15.11 4.33 -6.95
N GLY A 461 -15.94 3.81 -6.03
CA GLY A 461 -15.48 3.31 -4.72
C GLY A 461 -14.83 1.91 -4.72
N ALA A 462 -14.96 1.12 -5.79
CA ALA A 462 -14.51 -0.28 -5.84
C ALA A 462 -12.98 -0.43 -5.97
N PHE A 463 -12.31 -1.27 -5.19
CA PHE A 463 -10.84 -1.43 -5.18
C PHE A 463 -10.26 -2.20 -6.38
N ARG A 464 -10.48 -1.66 -7.58
CA ARG A 464 -9.99 -2.15 -8.87
C ARG A 464 -9.95 -0.99 -9.88
N PRO A 465 -9.22 -1.15 -11.01
CA PRO A 465 -9.34 -0.24 -12.13
C PRO A 465 -10.79 -0.10 -12.60
N PHE A 466 -11.20 1.12 -12.91
CA PHE A 466 -12.49 1.44 -13.49
C PHE A 466 -12.59 0.82 -14.89
N ILE A 467 -13.69 0.11 -15.11
CA ILE A 467 -14.07 -0.44 -16.40
C ILE A 467 -15.35 0.29 -16.81
N PRO A 468 -15.35 1.07 -17.93
CA PRO A 468 -16.55 1.69 -18.43
C PRO A 468 -17.63 0.62 -18.66
N PRO A 469 -18.91 0.90 -18.36
CA PRO A 469 -19.99 0.01 -18.79
C PRO A 469 -19.89 -0.19 -20.30
N ALA A 470 -20.12 -1.42 -20.77
CA ALA A 470 -20.12 -1.70 -22.20
C ALA A 470 -21.10 -0.74 -22.88
N THR A 471 -20.60 0.10 -23.80
CA THR A 471 -21.46 0.94 -24.61
C THR A 471 -22.46 0.03 -25.29
N ALA A 472 -23.75 0.19 -24.98
CA ALA A 472 -24.80 -0.43 -25.76
C ALA A 472 -24.56 0.04 -27.20
N ALA A 473 -24.24 -0.90 -28.10
CA ALA A 473 -24.16 -0.61 -29.52
C ALA A 473 -25.52 -0.02 -29.90
N GLN A 474 -25.51 1.27 -30.28
CA GLN A 474 -26.69 1.97 -30.77
C GLN A 474 -27.08 1.43 -32.14
#